data_AF-A0A661XEB3-F1
#
_entry.id   AF-A0A661XEB3-F1
#
_cell.length_a   1.000
_cell.length_b   1.000
_cell.length_c   1.000
_cell.angle_alpha   90.00
_cell.angle_beta   90.00
_cell.angle_gamma   90.00
#
_symmetry.space_group_name_H-M   'P 1'
#
loop_
_entity.id
_entity.type
_entity.pdbx_description
1 polymer ?
#
loop_
_entity_poly.entity_id
_entity_poly.type
_entity_poly.pdbx_seq_one_letter_code
_entity_poly.pdbx_strand_id
1 'polypeptide(L)'
;MKTVNNKILAVIFSALAIFALSGCGSSGTQSDDQLVGGTLPVANAGQDLHIVTGELSTLDGSASSDANGDTLSYTWTIDSQPSGGNAVLLDDTSVKPTFVPNVHGPYVFSLTVNDGTVDSAADTVTMTAGPLTKFIITVQTDNNGSSSDTEYRIPVEDTDPTLSYLYNVDCNNDGTDEATDLTGAYVCSYNAPGTYTIVISYDHLDGFPAIYAASGSANGGNDDAKKFISVVQWGIGEWATMADAFSGCTNLEKVSTKDKPDLSKLTDLGGMFAFTASFNSDVSNWDVSSVTNMSEMFYDAFSFDWDISSWDVSSVTQMFSMFENAILFDQNISSWIVINVTDHADFDTGTIPSWEASEKPKFPTP
;
A
#
# COMPACT_ATOMS: atom_id res chain seq x y z
N MET A 1 -23.55 -53.59 -22.88
CA MET A 1 -23.36 -52.63 -21.77
C MET A 1 -22.62 -51.44 -22.37
N LYS A 2 -23.34 -50.53 -23.02
CA LYS A 2 -23.84 -49.24 -22.50
C LYS A 2 -22.71 -48.28 -22.05
N THR A 3 -22.29 -47.48 -23.02
CA THR A 3 -21.61 -46.18 -22.95
C THR A 3 -22.60 -45.10 -22.52
N VAL A 4 -22.17 -44.12 -21.69
CA VAL A 4 -22.79 -42.79 -21.48
C VAL A 4 -21.63 -41.84 -21.11
N ASN A 5 -21.21 -40.90 -21.98
CA ASN A 5 -21.73 -39.56 -22.29
C ASN A 5 -21.48 -38.50 -21.20
N ASN A 6 -20.74 -37.45 -21.55
CA ASN A 6 -21.23 -36.08 -21.41
C ASN A 6 -20.59 -35.16 -22.45
N LYS A 7 -21.43 -34.61 -23.32
CA LYS A 7 -21.08 -33.66 -24.38
C LYS A 7 -21.33 -32.23 -23.90
N ILE A 8 -20.38 -31.40 -24.29
CA ILE A 8 -20.30 -29.95 -24.20
C ILE A 8 -21.50 -29.29 -24.91
N LEU A 9 -22.02 -28.25 -24.27
CA LEU A 9 -23.08 -27.36 -24.74
C LEU A 9 -22.47 -26.32 -25.69
N ALA A 10 -22.96 -26.25 -26.92
CA ALA A 10 -22.76 -25.12 -27.83
C ALA A 10 -24.03 -24.97 -28.68
N VAL A 11 -24.76 -23.88 -28.50
CA VAL A 11 -25.85 -23.49 -29.40
C VAL A 11 -25.52 -22.12 -29.97
N ILE A 12 -25.48 -22.11 -31.30
CA ILE A 12 -25.12 -21.03 -32.20
C ILE A 12 -26.36 -20.22 -32.57
N PHE A 13 -26.14 -18.93 -32.79
CA PHE A 13 -26.98 -17.92 -33.44
C PHE A 13 -27.91 -18.42 -34.55
N SER A 14 -29.14 -17.89 -34.58
CA SER A 14 -29.90 -17.74 -35.83
C SER A 14 -30.58 -16.38 -35.88
N ALA A 15 -30.04 -15.49 -36.71
CA ALA A 15 -30.72 -14.30 -37.19
C ALA A 15 -31.64 -14.68 -38.35
N LEU A 16 -32.88 -14.16 -38.37
CA LEU A 16 -33.72 -14.17 -39.56
C LEU A 16 -34.41 -12.81 -39.69
N ALA A 17 -33.98 -12.04 -40.69
CA ALA A 17 -34.68 -10.86 -41.18
C ALA A 17 -35.65 -11.28 -42.29
N ILE A 18 -36.90 -10.82 -42.24
CA ILE A 18 -37.85 -10.86 -43.37
C ILE A 18 -38.52 -9.48 -43.51
N PHE A 19 -38.64 -9.07 -44.77
CA PHE A 19 -39.02 -7.75 -45.31
C PHE A 19 -40.51 -7.36 -45.15
N ALA A 20 -40.69 -6.04 -44.94
CA ALA A 20 -41.72 -5.10 -45.36
C ALA A 20 -43.09 -5.57 -45.92
N LEU A 21 -44.16 -4.95 -45.40
CA LEU A 21 -45.21 -4.31 -46.22
C LEU A 21 -45.96 -3.22 -45.43
N SER A 22 -46.25 -2.14 -46.16
CA SER A 22 -46.94 -0.91 -45.79
C SER A 22 -48.41 -1.09 -45.39
N GLY A 23 -48.87 -0.34 -44.38
CA GLY A 23 -50.29 -0.16 -44.06
C GLY A 23 -50.51 1.05 -43.15
N CYS A 24 -51.14 2.09 -43.69
CA CYS A 24 -51.54 3.32 -43.01
C CYS A 24 -52.82 3.11 -42.18
N GLY A 25 -52.91 3.75 -41.01
CA GLY A 25 -54.18 4.29 -40.52
C GLY A 25 -54.78 3.69 -39.24
N SER A 26 -55.02 4.61 -38.31
CA SER A 26 -56.08 4.65 -37.28
C SER A 26 -55.80 4.06 -35.89
N SER A 27 -55.71 5.02 -34.96
CA SER A 27 -56.23 5.03 -33.60
C SER A 27 -57.09 3.84 -33.18
N GLY A 28 -56.62 3.09 -32.19
CA GLY A 28 -57.39 2.08 -31.48
C GLY A 28 -56.57 1.46 -30.36
N THR A 29 -57.01 1.69 -29.13
CA THR A 29 -56.50 1.15 -27.86
C THR A 29 -56.22 -0.35 -27.91
N GLN A 30 -55.01 -0.77 -27.53
CA GLN A 30 -54.71 -2.11 -27.04
C GLN A 30 -54.09 -2.01 -25.66
N SER A 31 -54.82 -2.50 -24.66
CA SER A 31 -54.23 -3.14 -23.50
C SER A 31 -53.76 -4.52 -23.94
N ASP A 32 -52.46 -4.72 -24.03
CA ASP A 32 -51.87 -6.04 -23.85
C ASP A 32 -50.43 -5.90 -23.33
N ASP A 33 -50.12 -6.88 -22.51
CA ASP A 33 -48.99 -7.15 -21.63
C ASP A 33 -47.58 -7.06 -22.25
N GLN A 34 -46.54 -7.08 -21.39
CA GLN A 34 -45.08 -7.15 -21.61
C GLN A 34 -44.37 -5.78 -21.75
N LEU A 35 -43.61 -5.23 -20.78
CA LEU A 35 -42.57 -5.80 -19.92
C LEU A 35 -42.62 -5.19 -18.50
N VAL A 36 -43.05 -5.94 -17.48
CA VAL A 36 -42.59 -5.70 -16.09
C VAL A 36 -41.37 -6.59 -15.87
N GLY A 37 -40.28 -6.25 -16.55
CA GLY A 37 -38.97 -6.77 -16.25
C GLY A 37 -38.18 -5.65 -15.61
N GLY A 38 -38.42 -5.40 -14.33
CA GLY A 38 -37.55 -4.51 -13.54
C GLY A 38 -36.11 -4.97 -13.74
N THR A 39 -35.22 -4.01 -13.99
CA THR A 39 -33.79 -4.30 -14.01
C THR A 39 -33.40 -4.73 -12.60
N LEU A 40 -32.64 -5.81 -12.46
CA LEU A 40 -32.19 -6.23 -11.14
C LEU A 40 -31.30 -5.14 -10.54
N PRO A 41 -31.49 -4.79 -9.26
CA PRO A 41 -30.55 -3.91 -8.58
C PRO A 41 -29.21 -4.62 -8.40
N VAL A 42 -28.15 -3.84 -8.21
CA VAL A 42 -26.77 -4.33 -8.04
C VAL A 42 -26.26 -3.83 -6.70
N ALA A 43 -26.00 -4.77 -5.78
CA ALA A 43 -25.30 -4.49 -4.53
C ALA A 43 -23.83 -4.17 -4.81
N ASN A 44 -23.30 -3.22 -4.04
CA ASN A 44 -21.87 -2.95 -3.95
C ASN A 44 -21.53 -2.73 -2.48
N ALA A 45 -20.83 -3.69 -1.87
CA ALA A 45 -20.50 -3.71 -0.46
C ALA A 45 -19.24 -2.88 -0.11
N GLY A 46 -18.57 -2.33 -1.13
CA GLY A 46 -17.31 -1.61 -0.98
C GLY A 46 -16.08 -2.51 -1.20
N GLN A 47 -14.91 -1.98 -0.89
CA GLN A 47 -13.64 -2.72 -0.95
C GLN A 47 -13.33 -3.33 0.40
N ASP A 48 -12.55 -4.41 0.41
CA ASP A 48 -12.01 -4.98 1.65
C ASP A 48 -11.14 -3.94 2.37
N LEU A 49 -11.23 -3.86 3.69
CA LEU A 49 -10.51 -2.85 4.50
C LEU A 49 -9.82 -3.50 5.69
N HIS A 50 -8.77 -2.84 6.17
CA HIS A 50 -8.26 -3.07 7.52
C HIS A 50 -8.86 -2.05 8.48
N ILE A 51 -9.12 -2.48 9.71
CA ILE A 51 -9.74 -1.66 10.75
C ILE A 51 -9.09 -1.90 12.11
N VAL A 52 -9.32 -0.99 13.05
CA VAL A 52 -8.77 -1.10 14.41
C VAL A 52 -9.69 -1.93 15.30
N THR A 53 -9.12 -2.94 15.94
CA THR A 53 -9.83 -3.76 16.92
C THR A 53 -10.20 -2.92 18.14
N GLY A 54 -11.48 -2.94 18.50
CA GLY A 54 -12.05 -2.18 19.62
C GLY A 54 -12.64 -0.82 19.24
N GLU A 55 -12.43 -0.35 18.01
CA GLU A 55 -12.90 0.96 17.53
C GLU A 55 -14.16 0.83 16.66
N LEU A 56 -14.97 1.89 16.60
CA LEU A 56 -16.17 1.91 15.74
C LEU A 56 -15.77 1.94 14.26
N SER A 57 -16.23 0.95 13.50
CA SER A 57 -15.99 0.83 12.06
C SER A 57 -17.29 0.96 11.27
N THR A 58 -17.21 1.45 10.03
CA THR A 58 -18.38 1.74 9.17
C THR A 58 -18.27 0.98 7.85
N LEU A 59 -19.35 0.37 7.39
CA LEU A 59 -19.46 -0.19 6.03
C LEU A 59 -20.09 0.86 5.09
N ASP A 60 -19.90 0.76 3.77
CA ASP A 60 -20.46 1.73 2.82
C ASP A 60 -21.08 1.06 1.59
N GLY A 61 -22.41 0.97 1.59
CA GLY A 61 -23.19 0.43 0.47
C GLY A 61 -23.59 1.47 -0.58
N SER A 62 -23.15 2.72 -0.46
CA SER A 62 -23.65 3.85 -1.27
C SER A 62 -23.36 3.73 -2.77
N ALA A 63 -22.42 2.86 -3.17
CA ALA A 63 -22.13 2.54 -4.57
C ALA A 63 -23.12 1.54 -5.20
N SER A 64 -24.07 1.00 -4.42
CA SER A 64 -25.14 0.14 -4.94
C SER A 64 -26.04 0.93 -5.88
N SER A 65 -26.57 0.27 -6.91
CA SER A 65 -27.32 0.95 -7.98
C SER A 65 -28.50 0.15 -8.49
N ASP A 66 -29.48 0.86 -9.03
CA ASP A 66 -30.54 0.31 -9.88
C ASP A 66 -30.55 1.08 -11.21
N ALA A 67 -30.76 0.36 -12.32
CA ALA A 67 -30.67 0.94 -13.66
C ALA A 67 -31.87 1.82 -14.02
N ASN A 68 -33.01 1.63 -13.35
CA ASN A 68 -34.22 2.42 -13.53
C ASN A 68 -34.29 3.60 -12.54
N GLY A 69 -33.39 3.65 -11.56
CA GLY A 69 -33.32 4.70 -10.54
C GLY A 69 -34.32 4.51 -9.41
N ASP A 70 -34.81 3.27 -9.22
CA ASP A 70 -35.68 2.93 -8.10
C ASP A 70 -34.94 3.10 -6.76
N THR A 71 -35.70 3.43 -5.71
CA THR A 71 -35.11 3.63 -4.39
C THR A 71 -34.71 2.29 -3.79
N LEU A 72 -33.46 2.16 -3.38
CA LEU A 72 -32.93 0.93 -2.78
C LEU A 72 -33.18 0.88 -1.27
N SER A 73 -33.54 -0.31 -0.80
CA SER A 73 -33.44 -0.72 0.60
C SER A 73 -32.23 -1.64 0.78
N TYR A 74 -31.64 -1.63 1.97
CA TYR A 74 -30.35 -2.28 2.27
C TYR A 74 -30.56 -3.34 3.34
N THR A 75 -29.83 -4.45 3.23
CA THR A 75 -29.75 -5.48 4.27
C THR A 75 -28.31 -5.97 4.37
N TRP A 76 -27.70 -5.72 5.52
CA TRP A 76 -26.37 -6.19 5.85
C TRP A 76 -26.40 -7.38 6.80
N THR A 77 -25.49 -8.33 6.59
CA THR A 77 -25.34 -9.49 7.47
C THR A 77 -23.86 -9.75 7.76
N ILE A 78 -23.57 -10.35 8.92
CA ILE A 78 -22.23 -10.86 9.25
C ILE A 78 -22.20 -12.34 8.89
N ASP A 79 -21.45 -12.71 7.85
CA ASP A 79 -21.32 -14.10 7.40
C ASP A 79 -20.35 -14.88 8.28
N SER A 80 -19.24 -14.24 8.67
CA SER A 80 -18.25 -14.84 9.56
C SER A 80 -17.46 -13.79 10.33
N GLN A 81 -16.89 -14.23 11.45
CA GLN A 81 -16.01 -13.42 12.30
C GLN A 81 -14.94 -14.32 12.91
N PRO A 82 -13.84 -13.75 13.45
CA PRO A 82 -12.74 -14.53 14.02
C PRO A 82 -13.20 -15.40 15.20
N SER A 83 -12.45 -16.44 15.52
CA SER A 83 -12.75 -17.28 16.69
C SER A 83 -12.74 -16.45 17.98
N GLY A 84 -13.85 -16.46 18.72
CA GLY A 84 -14.06 -15.61 19.90
C GLY A 84 -14.63 -14.22 19.59
N GLY A 85 -14.82 -13.88 18.31
CA GLY A 85 -15.55 -12.70 17.86
C GLY A 85 -17.03 -12.75 18.27
N ASN A 86 -17.58 -11.61 18.65
CA ASN A 86 -19.00 -11.43 18.94
C ASN A 86 -19.52 -10.05 18.52
N ALA A 87 -18.94 -9.49 17.45
CA ALA A 87 -19.36 -8.21 16.90
C ALA A 87 -20.82 -8.28 16.41
N VAL A 88 -21.49 -7.13 16.46
CA VAL A 88 -22.89 -6.95 16.04
C VAL A 88 -22.97 -5.72 15.15
N LEU A 89 -23.71 -5.82 14.05
CA LEU A 89 -24.03 -4.67 13.20
C LEU A 89 -25.07 -3.79 13.90
N LEU A 90 -24.83 -2.49 13.87
CA LEU A 90 -25.74 -1.43 14.27
C LEU A 90 -26.31 -0.78 13.01
N ASP A 91 -27.63 -0.59 12.99
CA ASP A 91 -28.38 -0.05 11.86
C ASP A 91 -28.14 -0.82 10.55
N ASP A 92 -28.25 -2.15 10.60
CA ASP A 92 -28.00 -3.12 9.52
C ASP A 92 -28.87 -2.96 8.26
N THR A 93 -29.88 -2.10 8.29
CA THR A 93 -30.68 -1.71 7.12
C THR A 93 -30.31 -0.33 6.55
N SER A 94 -29.30 0.33 7.08
CA SER A 94 -28.84 1.64 6.60
C SER A 94 -27.85 1.49 5.45
N VAL A 95 -27.64 2.60 4.71
CA VAL A 95 -26.60 2.67 3.65
C VAL A 95 -25.20 2.48 4.24
N LYS A 96 -24.99 2.93 5.50
CA LYS A 96 -23.69 2.93 6.18
C LYS A 96 -23.82 2.40 7.62
N PRO A 97 -24.02 1.09 7.80
CA PRO A 97 -24.11 0.50 9.14
C PRO A 97 -22.75 0.54 9.83
N THR A 98 -22.74 0.37 11.14
CA THR A 98 -21.51 0.38 11.94
C THR A 98 -21.38 -0.87 12.79
N PHE A 99 -20.16 -1.20 13.21
CA PHE A 99 -19.89 -2.28 14.16
C PHE A 99 -18.58 -2.00 14.91
N VAL A 100 -18.33 -2.76 15.98
CA VAL A 100 -17.05 -2.72 16.71
C VAL A 100 -16.42 -4.12 16.63
N PRO A 101 -15.31 -4.32 15.89
CA PRO A 101 -14.56 -5.57 15.94
C PRO A 101 -13.97 -5.77 17.33
N ASN A 102 -14.19 -6.93 17.93
CA ASN A 102 -13.76 -7.21 19.30
C ASN A 102 -12.55 -8.15 19.38
N VAL A 103 -12.13 -8.76 18.27
CA VAL A 103 -10.98 -9.68 18.15
C VAL A 103 -10.25 -9.38 16.85
N HIS A 104 -8.92 -9.56 16.84
CA HIS A 104 -8.14 -9.47 15.61
C HIS A 104 -8.54 -10.55 14.60
N GLY A 105 -8.56 -10.19 13.32
CA GLY A 105 -8.81 -11.09 12.20
C GLY A 105 -9.96 -10.64 11.31
N PRO A 106 -10.32 -11.47 10.32
CA PRO A 106 -11.29 -11.11 9.30
C PRO A 106 -12.74 -11.18 9.80
N TYR A 107 -13.51 -10.14 9.52
CA TYR A 107 -14.97 -10.08 9.61
C TYR A 107 -15.53 -9.98 8.20
N VAL A 108 -16.36 -10.95 7.78
CA VAL A 108 -16.93 -10.99 6.43
C VAL A 108 -18.39 -10.56 6.50
N PHE A 109 -18.77 -9.57 5.68
CA PHE A 109 -20.10 -9.02 5.58
C PHE A 109 -20.69 -9.24 4.19
N SER A 110 -22.00 -9.46 4.14
CA SER A 110 -22.77 -9.51 2.90
C SER A 110 -23.77 -8.36 2.85
N LEU A 111 -23.82 -7.65 1.73
CA LEU A 111 -24.84 -6.66 1.38
C LEU A 111 -25.80 -7.25 0.33
N THR A 112 -27.09 -7.16 0.61
CA THR A 112 -28.16 -7.30 -0.41
C THR A 112 -28.97 -6.01 -0.46
N VAL A 113 -29.22 -5.50 -1.67
CA VAL A 113 -30.13 -4.36 -1.92
C VAL A 113 -31.41 -4.82 -2.63
N ASN A 114 -32.53 -4.14 -2.37
CA ASN A 114 -33.85 -4.42 -2.93
C ASN A 114 -34.51 -3.13 -3.44
N ASP A 115 -35.09 -3.18 -4.64
CA ASP A 115 -35.72 -2.04 -5.35
C ASP A 115 -37.22 -1.84 -5.04
N GLY A 116 -37.76 -2.57 -4.06
CA GLY A 116 -39.19 -2.65 -3.74
C GLY A 116 -39.90 -3.84 -4.38
N THR A 117 -39.24 -4.56 -5.29
CA THR A 117 -39.79 -5.73 -5.99
C THR A 117 -38.92 -6.97 -5.89
N VAL A 118 -37.59 -6.83 -6.03
CA VAL A 118 -36.66 -7.94 -6.14
C VAL A 118 -35.33 -7.65 -5.44
N ASP A 119 -34.75 -8.70 -4.87
CA ASP A 119 -33.42 -8.65 -4.27
C ASP A 119 -32.33 -8.77 -5.35
N SER A 120 -31.24 -8.05 -5.13
CA SER A 120 -29.98 -8.24 -5.84
C SER A 120 -29.31 -9.57 -5.45
N ALA A 121 -28.30 -9.98 -6.23
CA ALA A 121 -27.29 -10.90 -5.71
C ALA A 121 -26.51 -10.23 -4.58
N ALA A 122 -26.15 -10.99 -3.55
CA ALA A 122 -25.33 -10.46 -2.47
C ALA A 122 -23.93 -10.11 -2.97
N ASP A 123 -23.40 -8.99 -2.46
CA ASP A 123 -22.00 -8.60 -2.63
C ASP A 123 -21.31 -8.64 -1.26
N THR A 124 -20.04 -9.05 -1.23
CA THR A 124 -19.31 -9.32 0.02
C THR A 124 -18.16 -8.35 0.22
N VAL A 125 -17.91 -8.00 1.49
CA VAL A 125 -16.73 -7.22 1.90
C VAL A 125 -16.09 -7.85 3.14
N THR A 126 -14.76 -7.87 3.17
CA THR A 126 -13.97 -8.34 4.31
C THR A 126 -13.33 -7.17 5.04
N MET A 127 -13.63 -7.04 6.34
CA MET A 127 -13.00 -6.09 7.23
C MET A 127 -12.02 -6.83 8.14
N THR A 128 -10.72 -6.62 7.96
CA THR A 128 -9.68 -7.30 8.74
C THR A 128 -9.26 -6.45 9.93
N ALA A 129 -9.74 -6.82 11.11
CA ALA A 129 -9.44 -6.10 12.33
C ALA A 129 -8.01 -6.40 12.82
N GLY A 130 -7.22 -5.37 13.05
CA GLY A 130 -5.85 -5.42 13.55
C GLY A 130 -5.60 -4.39 14.65
N PRO A 131 -4.35 -4.28 15.15
CA PRO A 131 -3.95 -3.15 15.99
C PRO A 131 -3.92 -1.85 15.17
N LEU A 132 -4.03 -0.70 15.84
CA LEU A 132 -3.71 0.59 15.22
C LEU A 132 -2.27 0.57 14.73
N THR A 133 -2.07 0.87 13.45
CA THR A 133 -0.74 0.87 12.87
C THR A 133 -0.07 2.22 13.10
N LYS A 134 1.21 2.20 13.47
CA LYS A 134 2.00 3.41 13.70
C LYS A 134 3.35 3.30 13.02
N PHE A 135 3.64 4.26 12.16
CA PHE A 135 4.99 4.54 11.67
C PHE A 135 5.54 5.71 12.49
N ILE A 136 6.66 5.50 13.18
CA ILE A 136 7.22 6.47 14.13
C ILE A 136 8.61 6.86 13.68
N ILE A 137 8.87 8.15 13.59
CA ILE A 137 10.14 8.71 13.11
C ILE A 137 10.67 9.75 14.08
N THR A 138 11.96 10.03 14.01
CA THR A 138 12.56 11.22 14.63
C THR A 138 13.10 12.15 13.57
N VAL A 139 12.92 13.45 13.78
CA VAL A 139 13.43 14.50 12.91
C VAL A 139 14.20 15.54 13.72
N GLN A 140 15.16 16.20 13.08
CA GLN A 140 15.92 17.33 13.63
C GLN A 140 15.62 18.55 12.77
N THR A 141 14.80 19.47 13.26
CA THR A 141 14.18 20.50 12.41
C THR A 141 15.14 21.59 11.97
N ASP A 142 16.22 21.81 12.72
CA ASP A 142 17.31 22.77 12.41
C ASP A 142 18.47 22.16 11.62
N ASN A 143 18.33 20.91 11.13
CA ASN A 143 19.19 20.44 10.04
C ASN A 143 18.84 21.18 8.74
N ASN A 144 19.85 21.37 7.88
CA ASN A 144 19.67 22.05 6.59
C ASN A 144 18.50 21.46 5.78
N GLY A 145 17.55 22.30 5.40
CA GLY A 145 16.44 21.94 4.52
C GLY A 145 15.75 23.18 3.95
N SER A 146 14.66 22.99 3.22
CA SER A 146 13.91 24.10 2.62
C SER A 146 12.88 24.71 3.57
N SER A 147 12.34 23.93 4.52
CA SER A 147 11.43 24.47 5.55
C SER A 147 12.19 25.16 6.67
N SER A 148 11.48 25.96 7.46
CA SER A 148 12.07 26.65 8.60
C SER A 148 12.64 25.67 9.64
N ASP A 149 13.56 26.16 10.48
CA ASP A 149 14.15 25.35 11.56
C ASP A 149 13.12 24.91 12.63
N THR A 150 11.86 25.35 12.51
CA THR A 150 10.73 25.03 13.38
C THR A 150 9.65 24.21 12.68
N GLU A 151 9.95 23.62 11.53
CA GLU A 151 8.99 22.87 10.74
C GLU A 151 9.56 21.55 10.20
N TYR A 152 8.66 20.60 9.96
CA TYR A 152 8.96 19.39 9.21
C TYR A 152 7.74 18.96 8.39
N ARG A 153 7.91 18.78 7.08
CA ARG A 153 6.88 18.24 6.19
C ARG A 153 6.93 16.71 6.21
N ILE A 154 5.79 16.08 6.49
CA ILE A 154 5.64 14.62 6.43
C ILE A 154 6.00 14.10 5.03
N PRO A 155 6.85 13.07 4.91
CA PRO A 155 7.42 12.61 3.64
C PRO A 155 6.43 11.71 2.88
N VAL A 156 5.34 12.28 2.39
CA VAL A 156 4.43 11.61 1.45
C VAL A 156 4.91 11.80 0.01
N GLU A 157 4.71 10.78 -0.82
CA GLU A 157 4.81 10.84 -2.29
C GLU A 157 3.54 11.48 -2.85
N ASP A 158 3.60 12.77 -3.21
CA ASP A 158 2.46 13.52 -3.73
C ASP A 158 2.48 13.74 -5.26
N THR A 159 3.44 13.13 -5.98
CA THR A 159 3.52 13.19 -7.45
C THR A 159 2.92 11.98 -8.15
N ASP A 160 2.79 10.83 -7.46
CA ASP A 160 2.11 9.65 -7.98
C ASP A 160 0.61 9.69 -7.67
N PRO A 161 -0.26 9.90 -8.68
CA PRO A 161 -1.71 9.97 -8.48
C PRO A 161 -2.36 8.60 -8.19
N THR A 162 -1.59 7.51 -8.27
CA THR A 162 -2.08 6.16 -7.93
C THR A 162 -2.01 5.87 -6.43
N LEU A 163 -1.25 6.67 -5.68
CA LEU A 163 -1.13 6.55 -4.24
C LEU A 163 -2.23 7.37 -3.53
N SER A 164 -2.89 6.73 -2.56
CA SER A 164 -3.87 7.37 -1.70
C SER A 164 -3.40 7.31 -0.27
N TYR A 165 -3.44 8.44 0.42
CA TYR A 165 -3.09 8.55 1.83
C TYR A 165 -4.37 8.72 2.66
N LEU A 166 -4.39 8.14 3.84
CA LEU A 166 -5.38 8.39 4.89
C LEU A 166 -4.73 8.10 6.24
N TYR A 167 -4.21 9.15 6.88
CA TYR A 167 -3.46 9.02 8.13
C TYR A 167 -3.71 10.19 9.06
N ASN A 168 -3.38 9.98 10.34
CA ASN A 168 -3.30 11.01 11.36
C ASN A 168 -1.83 11.23 11.73
N VAL A 169 -1.54 12.40 12.28
CA VAL A 169 -0.20 12.77 12.71
C VAL A 169 -0.23 13.40 14.11
N ASP A 170 0.59 12.84 15.00
CA ASP A 170 1.00 13.41 16.28
C ASP A 170 2.47 13.81 16.14
N CYS A 171 2.71 15.09 15.91
CA CYS A 171 3.98 15.72 15.59
C CYS A 171 4.96 15.74 16.77
N ASN A 172 4.45 15.68 18.01
CA ASN A 172 5.27 15.86 19.20
C ASN A 172 5.27 14.61 20.12
N ASN A 173 4.51 13.58 19.76
CA ASN A 173 4.31 12.34 20.49
C ASN A 173 3.78 12.56 21.92
N ASP A 174 2.85 13.51 22.09
CA ASP A 174 2.15 13.77 23.36
C ASP A 174 0.87 12.94 23.54
N GLY A 175 0.49 12.18 22.52
CA GLY A 175 -0.70 11.33 22.50
C GLY A 175 -1.93 12.02 21.92
N THR A 176 -1.80 13.23 21.38
CA THR A 176 -2.85 13.99 20.70
C THR A 176 -2.47 14.23 19.25
N ASP A 177 -3.33 13.84 18.31
CA ASP A 177 -3.11 14.13 16.89
C ASP A 177 -3.26 15.65 16.64
N GLU A 178 -2.25 16.29 16.05
CA GLU A 178 -2.37 17.67 15.54
C GLU A 178 -3.15 17.75 14.23
N ALA A 179 -3.25 16.65 13.49
CA ALA A 179 -4.16 16.52 12.36
C ALA A 179 -4.62 15.08 12.13
N THR A 180 -5.86 14.95 11.66
CA THR A 180 -6.51 13.67 11.35
C THR A 180 -7.01 13.64 9.91
N ASP A 181 -7.27 12.44 9.39
CA ASP A 181 -7.88 12.19 8.07
C ASP A 181 -7.11 12.87 6.91
N LEU A 182 -5.78 12.88 7.00
CA LEU A 182 -4.91 13.52 6.01
C LEU A 182 -4.81 12.69 4.74
N THR A 183 -5.08 13.32 3.60
CA THR A 183 -4.96 12.69 2.27
C THR A 183 -3.75 13.15 1.46
N GLY A 184 -2.84 13.89 2.09
CA GLY A 184 -1.68 14.48 1.44
C GLY A 184 -0.66 14.97 2.46
N ALA A 185 0.27 15.81 2.03
CA ALA A 185 1.35 16.27 2.91
C ALA A 185 0.82 17.17 4.04
N TYR A 186 1.37 16.95 5.23
CA TYR A 186 1.15 17.81 6.40
C TYR A 186 2.48 18.40 6.87
N VAL A 187 2.46 19.61 7.42
CA VAL A 187 3.63 20.26 8.00
C VAL A 187 3.44 20.37 9.50
N CYS A 188 4.28 19.64 10.24
CA CYS A 188 4.40 19.82 11.68
C CYS A 188 5.09 21.15 11.97
N SER A 189 4.51 21.98 12.84
CA SER A 189 5.08 23.26 13.27
C SER A 189 5.38 23.25 14.76
N TYR A 190 6.55 23.77 15.13
CA TYR A 190 7.06 23.74 16.50
C TYR A 190 7.36 25.14 17.04
N ASN A 191 7.39 25.28 18.37
CA ASN A 191 7.69 26.56 19.02
C ASN A 191 9.18 26.92 19.03
N ALA A 192 10.05 25.93 18.78
CA ALA A 192 11.50 26.08 18.79
C ALA A 192 12.15 25.03 17.88
N PRO A 193 13.37 25.29 17.36
CA PRO A 193 14.15 24.26 16.70
C PRO A 193 14.51 23.12 17.64
N GLY A 194 14.61 21.90 17.13
CA GLY A 194 15.08 20.76 17.91
C GLY A 194 14.77 19.39 17.30
N THR A 195 14.98 18.37 18.13
CA THR A 195 14.62 16.99 17.81
C THR A 195 13.18 16.72 18.21
N TYR A 196 12.39 16.16 17.30
CA TYR A 196 11.01 15.78 17.55
C TYR A 196 10.76 14.32 17.15
N THR A 197 9.87 13.65 17.89
CA THR A 197 9.37 12.32 17.53
C THR A 197 7.98 12.49 16.97
N ILE A 198 7.77 12.03 15.75
CA ILE A 198 6.49 12.12 15.05
C ILE A 198 5.89 10.72 15.00
N VAL A 199 4.61 10.61 15.34
CA VAL A 199 3.81 9.40 15.19
C VAL A 199 2.83 9.62 14.04
N ILE A 200 2.96 8.80 13.00
CA ILE A 200 2.01 8.71 11.91
C ILE A 200 1.17 7.46 12.17
N SER A 201 -0.14 7.63 12.34
CA SER A 201 -1.05 6.51 12.63
C SER A 201 -2.16 6.38 11.61
N TYR A 202 -2.54 5.15 11.32
CA TYR A 202 -3.57 4.83 10.33
C TYR A 202 -4.26 3.51 10.71
N ASP A 203 -5.54 3.45 10.37
CA ASP A 203 -6.45 2.33 10.64
C ASP A 203 -6.54 1.33 9.48
N HIS A 204 -6.10 1.71 8.27
CA HIS A 204 -6.02 0.88 7.07
C HIS A 204 -4.56 0.58 6.74
N LEU A 205 -4.21 -0.67 6.36
CA LEU A 205 -2.80 -1.03 6.12
C LEU A 205 -2.13 -0.20 5.01
N ASP A 206 -2.90 0.29 4.06
CA ASP A 206 -2.50 1.15 2.95
C ASP A 206 -2.68 2.65 3.23
N GLY A 207 -3.03 3.05 4.46
CA GLY A 207 -3.26 4.46 4.82
C GLY A 207 -2.01 5.35 4.72
N PHE A 208 -0.82 4.75 4.75
CA PHE A 208 0.45 5.43 4.51
C PHE A 208 1.34 4.59 3.58
N PRO A 209 1.03 4.53 2.28
CA PRO A 209 1.53 3.50 1.38
C PRO A 209 2.96 3.73 0.88
N ALA A 210 3.50 4.94 1.02
CA ALA A 210 4.86 5.25 0.62
C ALA A 210 5.48 6.32 1.51
N ILE A 211 6.80 6.23 1.64
CA ILE A 211 7.64 7.29 2.20
C ILE A 211 8.40 7.88 1.02
N TYR A 212 8.42 9.21 0.92
CA TYR A 212 9.24 9.91 -0.04
C TYR A 212 9.95 11.07 0.66
N ALA A 213 10.96 10.72 1.44
CA ALA A 213 11.86 11.71 2.02
C ALA A 213 12.91 12.19 1.00
N ALA A 214 12.99 11.53 -0.17
CA ALA A 214 13.93 11.78 -1.24
C ALA A 214 14.29 13.26 -1.47
N SER A 215 15.56 13.62 -1.26
CA SER A 215 16.15 14.81 -1.89
C SER A 215 16.94 14.36 -3.13
N GLY A 216 16.30 14.33 -4.30
CA GLY A 216 16.92 13.62 -5.43
C GLY A 216 16.36 13.93 -6.81
N SER A 217 16.28 15.19 -7.19
CA SER A 217 16.53 15.53 -8.59
C SER A 217 17.35 16.80 -8.63
N ALA A 218 18.26 16.91 -9.60
CA ALA A 218 18.89 18.17 -9.99
C ALA A 218 17.88 19.30 -10.27
N ASN A 219 16.57 19.00 -10.23
CA ASN A 219 15.44 19.91 -10.43
C ASN A 219 14.35 19.87 -9.32
N GLY A 220 14.68 19.52 -8.06
CA GLY A 220 13.83 19.85 -6.90
C GLY A 220 13.17 18.67 -6.16
N GLY A 221 13.95 17.92 -5.37
CA GLY A 221 13.42 17.00 -4.35
C GLY A 221 12.97 17.74 -3.07
N ASN A 222 12.47 16.99 -2.08
CA ASN A 222 12.17 17.55 -0.76
C ASN A 222 13.48 17.81 -0.02
N ASP A 223 13.98 19.05 -0.06
CA ASP A 223 15.24 19.43 0.61
C ASP A 223 15.25 19.19 2.14
N ASP A 224 14.10 18.89 2.76
CA ASP A 224 14.01 18.51 4.18
C ASP A 224 14.39 17.04 4.46
N ALA A 225 14.80 16.26 3.45
CA ALA A 225 15.31 14.89 3.62
C ALA A 225 16.35 14.79 4.76
N LYS A 226 17.23 15.79 4.86
CA LYS A 226 18.32 15.86 5.83
C LYS A 226 17.83 16.12 7.26
N LYS A 227 16.58 16.53 7.44
CA LYS A 227 15.93 16.63 8.76
C LYS A 227 15.49 15.26 9.27
N PHE A 228 15.38 14.24 8.42
CA PHE A 228 15.05 12.86 8.83
C PHE A 228 16.25 12.20 9.54
N ILE A 229 16.05 11.74 10.78
CA ILE A 229 17.13 11.18 11.62
C ILE A 229 17.01 9.68 11.84
N SER A 230 15.80 9.18 12.12
CA SER A 230 15.62 7.74 12.35
C SER A 230 14.19 7.27 12.17
N VAL A 231 14.06 5.99 11.82
CA VAL A 231 12.80 5.24 11.98
C VAL A 231 12.83 4.58 13.35
N VAL A 232 11.89 4.95 14.22
CA VAL A 232 11.73 4.40 15.57
C VAL A 232 10.86 3.14 15.57
N GLN A 233 9.89 3.09 14.65
CA GLN A 233 8.98 1.96 14.49
C GLN A 233 8.46 1.93 13.05
N TRP A 234 8.49 0.77 12.42
CA TRP A 234 7.93 0.54 11.08
C TRP A 234 6.42 0.37 11.10
N GLY A 235 5.90 -0.33 12.11
CA GLY A 235 4.51 -0.76 12.15
C GLY A 235 4.28 -1.97 11.24
N ILE A 236 3.02 -2.17 10.86
CA ILE A 236 2.55 -3.30 10.04
C ILE A 236 1.98 -2.85 8.69
N GLY A 237 2.27 -1.62 8.26
CA GLY A 237 1.73 -1.04 7.04
C GLY A 237 2.12 -1.80 5.78
N GLU A 238 1.23 -1.81 4.81
CA GLU A 238 1.47 -2.33 3.48
C GLU A 238 2.03 -1.21 2.59
N TRP A 239 3.32 -1.30 2.29
CA TRP A 239 3.98 -0.36 1.39
C TRP A 239 3.57 -0.68 -0.06
N ALA A 240 3.10 0.33 -0.77
CA ALA A 240 2.93 0.28 -2.22
C ALA A 240 4.28 0.47 -2.94
N THR A 241 5.16 1.29 -2.37
CA THR A 241 6.53 1.48 -2.84
C THR A 241 7.46 1.92 -1.71
N MET A 242 8.73 1.52 -1.79
CA MET A 242 9.83 2.07 -0.99
C MET A 242 11.02 2.49 -1.85
N ALA A 243 10.83 2.56 -3.17
CA ALA A 243 11.83 3.13 -4.07
C ALA A 243 12.11 4.58 -3.64
N ASP A 244 13.39 4.94 -3.56
CA ASP A 244 13.89 6.25 -3.14
C ASP A 244 13.43 6.73 -1.74
N ALA A 245 12.83 5.88 -0.92
CA ALA A 245 12.12 6.31 0.29
C ALA A 245 12.94 7.20 1.24
N PHE A 246 14.22 6.88 1.43
CA PHE A 246 15.16 7.63 2.26
C PHE A 246 16.28 8.28 1.45
N SER A 247 16.13 8.39 0.13
CA SER A 247 17.15 8.98 -0.73
C SER A 247 17.54 10.39 -0.24
N GLY A 248 18.83 10.68 -0.11
CA GLY A 248 19.29 11.99 0.35
C GLY A 248 19.03 12.33 1.83
N CYS A 249 18.52 11.38 2.62
CA CYS A 249 18.46 11.51 4.08
C CYS A 249 19.88 11.38 4.68
N THR A 250 20.75 12.37 4.44
CA THR A 250 22.19 12.29 4.77
C THR A 250 22.45 12.13 6.27
N ASN A 251 21.49 12.53 7.12
CA ASN A 251 21.56 12.43 8.58
C ASN A 251 20.72 11.27 9.13
N LEU A 252 20.20 10.37 8.29
CA LEU A 252 19.57 9.13 8.74
C LEU A 252 20.64 8.25 9.38
N GLU A 253 20.53 8.02 10.68
CA GLU A 253 21.53 7.25 11.44
C GLU A 253 21.10 5.79 11.61
N LYS A 254 19.80 5.56 11.83
CA LYS A 254 19.27 4.26 12.22
C LYS A 254 17.82 4.03 11.82
N VAL A 255 17.48 2.76 11.69
CA VAL A 255 16.09 2.29 11.61
C VAL A 255 15.78 1.39 12.79
N SER A 256 14.49 1.08 12.99
CA SER A 256 14.07 0.23 14.11
C SER A 256 14.60 -1.18 13.94
N THR A 257 15.07 -1.76 15.05
CA THR A 257 15.44 -3.18 15.19
C THR A 257 14.44 -3.96 16.04
N LYS A 258 13.42 -3.27 16.58
CA LYS A 258 12.36 -3.87 17.38
C LYS A 258 11.27 -4.49 16.52
N ASP A 259 11.10 -3.94 15.33
CA ASP A 259 10.24 -4.39 14.25
C ASP A 259 10.98 -4.20 12.91
N LYS A 260 10.36 -4.62 11.81
CA LYS A 260 10.90 -4.54 10.45
C LYS A 260 9.78 -4.19 9.48
N PRO A 261 10.06 -3.57 8.32
CA PRO A 261 9.04 -3.34 7.31
C PRO A 261 8.58 -4.67 6.69
N ASP A 262 7.30 -4.75 6.32
CA ASP A 262 6.80 -5.82 5.46
C ASP A 262 7.05 -5.47 3.99
N LEU A 263 8.05 -6.11 3.39
CA LEU A 263 8.44 -5.87 1.99
C LEU A 263 7.87 -6.92 1.04
N SER A 264 7.05 -7.86 1.52
CA SER A 264 6.65 -9.06 0.79
C SER A 264 5.87 -8.80 -0.51
N LYS A 265 5.28 -7.60 -0.65
CA LYS A 265 4.56 -7.15 -1.86
C LYS A 265 5.41 -6.28 -2.78
N LEU A 266 6.60 -5.86 -2.35
CA LEU A 266 7.47 -4.97 -3.11
C LEU A 266 8.39 -5.75 -4.03
N THR A 267 8.56 -5.24 -5.25
CA THR A 267 9.52 -5.75 -6.23
C THR A 267 10.67 -4.78 -6.49
N ASP A 268 10.59 -3.55 -5.95
CA ASP A 268 11.54 -2.47 -6.19
C ASP A 268 11.93 -1.77 -4.88
N LEU A 269 13.23 -1.78 -4.58
CA LEU A 269 13.88 -1.01 -3.49
C LEU A 269 14.99 -0.10 -4.04
N GLY A 270 14.95 0.20 -5.34
CA GLY A 270 15.93 1.04 -6.00
C GLY A 270 16.07 2.39 -5.32
N GLY A 271 17.31 2.82 -5.09
CA GLY A 271 17.62 4.11 -4.48
C GLY A 271 17.14 4.31 -3.03
N MET A 272 16.56 3.29 -2.38
CA MET A 272 15.90 3.43 -1.07
C MET A 272 16.78 4.12 -0.03
N PHE A 273 18.09 3.84 -0.01
CA PHE A 273 19.08 4.47 0.86
C PHE A 273 20.18 5.22 0.08
N ALA A 274 19.92 5.63 -1.16
CA ALA A 274 20.86 6.44 -1.92
C ALA A 274 21.19 7.74 -1.17
N PHE A 275 22.45 8.18 -1.20
CA PHE A 275 22.96 9.37 -0.53
C PHE A 275 22.72 9.44 0.99
N THR A 276 22.50 8.30 1.67
CA THR A 276 22.34 8.24 3.13
C THR A 276 23.70 8.18 3.84
N ALA A 277 24.46 9.27 3.74
CA ALA A 277 25.86 9.35 4.17
C ALA A 277 26.16 8.80 5.58
N SER A 278 25.23 8.93 6.53
CA SER A 278 25.41 8.53 7.94
C SER A 278 24.77 7.17 8.29
N PHE A 279 24.07 6.52 7.36
CA PHE A 279 23.28 5.33 7.65
C PHE A 279 24.16 4.10 7.85
N ASN A 280 24.06 3.45 9.01
CA ASN A 280 24.72 2.16 9.28
C ASN A 280 23.94 1.40 10.37
N SER A 281 22.80 0.83 9.99
CA SER A 281 21.85 0.22 10.92
C SER A 281 21.52 -1.21 10.55
N ASP A 282 21.04 -1.98 11.53
CA ASP A 282 20.70 -3.38 11.32
C ASP A 282 19.46 -3.55 10.44
N VAL A 283 19.70 -4.09 9.25
CA VAL A 283 18.68 -4.47 8.25
C VAL A 283 18.78 -5.95 7.87
N SER A 284 19.55 -6.73 8.63
CA SER A 284 19.85 -8.15 8.33
C SER A 284 18.63 -9.07 8.39
N ASN A 285 17.57 -8.64 9.10
CA ASN A 285 16.32 -9.38 9.31
C ASN A 285 15.21 -9.03 8.31
N TRP A 286 15.47 -8.12 7.36
CA TRP A 286 14.53 -7.75 6.31
C TRP A 286 14.34 -8.92 5.35
N ASP A 287 13.09 -9.15 4.95
CA ASP A 287 12.79 -10.15 3.93
C ASP A 287 12.75 -9.46 2.57
N VAL A 288 13.78 -9.69 1.75
CA VAL A 288 13.93 -9.08 0.42
C VAL A 288 13.70 -10.08 -0.72
N SER A 289 13.14 -11.26 -0.40
CA SER A 289 13.04 -12.38 -1.35
C SER A 289 12.12 -12.12 -2.55
N SER A 290 11.19 -11.16 -2.44
CA SER A 290 10.32 -10.72 -3.54
C SER A 290 10.94 -9.63 -4.43
N VAL A 291 12.05 -9.02 -4.00
CA VAL A 291 12.63 -7.84 -4.65
C VAL A 291 13.38 -8.23 -5.92
N THR A 292 13.13 -7.49 -6.99
CA THR A 292 13.75 -7.69 -8.31
C THR A 292 14.71 -6.56 -8.69
N ASN A 293 14.48 -5.35 -8.16
CA ASN A 293 15.32 -4.18 -8.40
C ASN A 293 15.91 -3.65 -7.09
N MET A 294 17.24 -3.63 -7.01
CA MET A 294 18.03 -3.05 -5.91
C MET A 294 19.06 -2.03 -6.42
N SER A 295 18.82 -1.48 -7.61
CA SER A 295 19.74 -0.53 -8.22
C SER A 295 19.93 0.71 -7.35
N GLU A 296 21.15 1.21 -7.24
CA GLU A 296 21.49 2.38 -6.43
C GLU A 296 21.06 2.31 -4.95
N MET A 297 20.67 1.14 -4.41
CA MET A 297 20.06 1.04 -3.09
C MET A 297 20.93 1.67 -1.99
N PHE A 298 22.26 1.54 -2.07
CA PHE A 298 23.23 2.15 -1.17
C PHE A 298 24.24 3.05 -1.91
N TYR A 299 23.84 3.62 -3.05
CA TYR A 299 24.66 4.58 -3.80
C TYR A 299 25.04 5.78 -2.91
N ASP A 300 26.32 6.16 -2.84
CA ASP A 300 26.82 7.24 -1.96
C ASP A 300 26.46 7.06 -0.45
N ALA A 301 26.14 5.85 0.01
CA ALA A 301 25.90 5.55 1.42
C ALA A 301 27.23 5.33 2.17
N PHE A 302 28.01 6.42 2.32
CA PHE A 302 29.42 6.36 2.75
C PHE A 302 29.68 5.53 4.01
N SER A 303 28.78 5.57 5.00
CA SER A 303 28.98 4.91 6.29
C SER A 303 28.42 3.49 6.38
N PHE A 304 27.70 3.01 5.36
CA PHE A 304 27.01 1.74 5.42
C PHE A 304 28.01 0.57 5.40
N ASP A 305 27.97 -0.27 6.43
CA ASP A 305 28.83 -1.45 6.57
C ASP A 305 28.12 -2.55 7.39
N TRP A 306 26.78 -2.60 7.34
CA TRP A 306 26.03 -3.60 8.09
C TRP A 306 25.98 -4.93 7.35
N ASP A 307 26.09 -6.04 8.09
CA ASP A 307 26.06 -7.39 7.53
C ASP A 307 24.68 -7.70 6.92
N ILE A 308 24.67 -7.89 5.60
CA ILE A 308 23.52 -8.26 4.77
C ILE A 308 23.75 -9.60 4.04
N SER A 309 24.73 -10.39 4.47
CA SER A 309 25.04 -11.70 3.90
C SER A 309 23.88 -12.70 3.97
N SER A 310 22.92 -12.47 4.89
CA SER A 310 21.70 -13.25 5.09
C SER A 310 20.59 -12.99 4.07
N TRP A 311 20.66 -11.92 3.28
CA TRP A 311 19.60 -11.57 2.34
C TRP A 311 19.46 -12.60 1.22
N ASP A 312 18.21 -13.00 0.94
CA ASP A 312 17.87 -13.79 -0.23
C ASP A 312 17.66 -12.87 -1.44
N VAL A 313 18.73 -12.67 -2.22
CA VAL A 313 18.72 -11.85 -3.44
C VAL A 313 18.48 -12.68 -4.70
N SER A 314 17.99 -13.92 -4.59
CA SER A 314 17.86 -14.82 -5.75
C SER A 314 16.86 -14.36 -6.80
N SER A 315 15.92 -13.47 -6.44
CA SER A 315 14.95 -12.85 -7.35
C SER A 315 15.47 -11.58 -8.05
N VAL A 316 16.61 -11.02 -7.61
CA VAL A 316 17.11 -9.74 -8.09
C VAL A 316 17.65 -9.85 -9.52
N THR A 317 17.24 -8.93 -10.37
CA THR A 317 17.68 -8.80 -11.76
C THR A 317 18.52 -7.54 -12.00
N GLN A 318 18.33 -6.48 -11.21
CA GLN A 318 19.02 -5.19 -11.37
C GLN A 318 19.76 -4.79 -10.08
N MET A 319 21.07 -4.56 -10.18
CA MET A 319 21.98 -4.14 -9.11
C MET A 319 22.96 -3.05 -9.56
N PHE A 320 22.64 -2.27 -10.61
CA PHE A 320 23.56 -1.23 -11.09
C PHE A 320 23.83 -0.20 -9.97
N SER A 321 25.09 0.21 -9.80
CA SER A 321 25.54 1.19 -8.79
C SER A 321 25.10 0.91 -7.34
N MET A 322 24.77 -0.34 -6.97
CA MET A 322 24.17 -0.67 -5.66
C MET A 322 25.03 -0.19 -4.48
N PHE A 323 26.36 -0.33 -4.57
CA PHE A 323 27.35 0.09 -3.56
C PHE A 323 28.38 1.08 -4.13
N GLU A 324 28.08 1.74 -5.24
CA GLU A 324 28.99 2.76 -5.76
C GLU A 324 29.15 3.88 -4.72
N ASN A 325 30.41 4.18 -4.38
CA ASN A 325 30.84 5.06 -3.30
C ASN A 325 30.31 4.72 -1.89
N ALA A 326 29.85 3.50 -1.62
CA ALA A 326 29.61 3.02 -0.25
C ALA A 326 30.97 2.68 0.42
N ILE A 327 31.76 3.71 0.71
CA ILE A 327 33.20 3.57 0.97
C ILE A 327 33.56 2.68 2.16
N LEU A 328 32.69 2.54 3.17
CA LEU A 328 32.98 1.68 4.33
C LEU A 328 32.50 0.23 4.16
N PHE A 329 31.72 -0.08 3.12
CA PHE A 329 31.13 -1.41 2.96
C PHE A 329 32.20 -2.46 2.64
N ASP A 330 32.37 -3.43 3.55
CA ASP A 330 33.36 -4.52 3.44
C ASP A 330 32.79 -5.86 3.94
N GLN A 331 31.51 -6.10 3.67
CA GLN A 331 30.83 -7.32 4.12
C GLN A 331 31.03 -8.48 3.14
N ASN A 332 31.12 -9.70 3.69
CA ASN A 332 31.22 -10.91 2.88
C ASN A 332 29.84 -11.38 2.40
N ILE A 333 29.51 -11.03 1.16
CA ILE A 333 28.26 -11.40 0.48
C ILE A 333 28.51 -12.39 -0.66
N SER A 334 29.66 -13.08 -0.66
CA SER A 334 30.03 -14.05 -1.71
C SER A 334 29.06 -15.24 -1.83
N SER A 335 28.22 -15.46 -0.80
CA SER A 335 27.16 -16.47 -0.76
C SER A 335 25.88 -16.09 -1.51
N TRP A 336 25.72 -14.82 -1.91
CA TRP A 336 24.52 -14.37 -2.61
C TRP A 336 24.33 -15.10 -3.96
N ILE A 337 23.10 -15.51 -4.22
CA ILE A 337 22.71 -16.17 -5.47
C ILE A 337 22.32 -15.09 -6.48
N VAL A 338 23.25 -14.68 -7.33
CA VAL A 338 23.06 -13.59 -8.32
C VAL A 338 22.82 -14.07 -9.75
N ILE A 339 22.32 -15.31 -9.92
CA ILE A 339 22.21 -15.95 -11.26
C ILE A 339 21.22 -15.25 -12.20
N ASN A 340 20.28 -14.48 -11.65
CA ASN A 340 19.26 -13.76 -12.40
C ASN A 340 19.64 -12.29 -12.68
N VAL A 341 20.76 -11.81 -12.13
CA VAL A 341 21.21 -10.44 -12.32
C VAL A 341 21.67 -10.22 -13.77
N THR A 342 20.99 -9.31 -14.45
CA THR A 342 21.28 -8.91 -15.83
C THR A 342 22.02 -7.60 -15.92
N ASP A 343 21.90 -6.74 -14.91
CA ASP A 343 22.61 -5.46 -14.82
C ASP A 343 23.24 -5.27 -13.44
N HIS A 344 24.52 -5.00 -13.44
CA HIS A 344 25.40 -4.84 -12.28
C HIS A 344 26.55 -3.89 -12.63
N ALA A 345 26.32 -3.00 -13.61
CA ALA A 345 27.27 -1.96 -13.96
C ALA A 345 27.59 -1.13 -12.71
N ASP A 346 28.87 -0.80 -12.54
CA ASP A 346 29.34 0.05 -11.43
C ASP A 346 28.91 -0.43 -10.03
N PHE A 347 28.67 -1.74 -9.84
CA PHE A 347 28.17 -2.32 -8.59
C PHE A 347 28.84 -1.79 -7.31
N ASP A 348 30.15 -1.51 -7.35
CA ASP A 348 30.97 -1.10 -6.21
C ASP A 348 32.15 -0.16 -6.55
N THR A 349 32.00 0.69 -7.57
CA THR A 349 33.05 1.66 -7.96
C THR A 349 33.28 2.70 -6.84
N GLY A 350 34.54 3.11 -6.59
CA GLY A 350 34.88 4.16 -5.58
C GLY A 350 35.78 3.75 -4.39
N THR A 351 36.40 2.57 -4.43
CA THR A 351 37.09 1.89 -3.31
C THR A 351 38.19 2.66 -2.55
N ILE A 352 37.87 3.14 -1.33
CA ILE A 352 38.77 3.16 -0.16
C ILE A 352 37.92 2.86 1.10
N PRO A 353 38.07 1.70 1.78
CA PRO A 353 39.05 0.63 1.57
C PRO A 353 38.73 -0.27 0.37
N SER A 354 39.65 -1.18 0.05
CA SER A 354 39.51 -2.11 -1.06
C SER A 354 38.71 -3.35 -0.64
N TRP A 355 37.39 -3.32 -0.84
CA TRP A 355 36.52 -4.49 -0.68
C TRP A 355 37.07 -5.68 -1.48
N GLU A 356 37.38 -6.77 -0.78
CA GLU A 356 38.12 -7.90 -1.35
C GLU A 356 37.29 -8.63 -2.41
N ALA A 357 37.92 -8.96 -3.54
CA ALA A 357 37.20 -9.61 -4.64
C ALA A 357 36.63 -11.00 -4.28
N SER A 358 37.18 -11.66 -3.24
CA SER A 358 36.65 -12.93 -2.72
C SER A 358 35.36 -12.79 -1.92
N GLU A 359 35.03 -11.59 -1.48
CA GLU A 359 33.86 -11.28 -0.65
C GLU A 359 32.66 -10.82 -1.48
N LYS A 360 32.89 -10.61 -2.79
CA LYS A 360 31.88 -10.20 -3.78
C LYS A 360 31.16 -11.40 -4.39
N PRO A 361 29.88 -11.24 -4.81
CA PRO A 361 29.16 -12.28 -5.51
C PRO A 361 29.75 -12.50 -6.92
N LYS A 362 29.51 -13.69 -7.47
CA LYS A 362 29.95 -14.04 -8.83
C LYS A 362 28.83 -13.80 -9.82
N PHE A 363 28.82 -12.61 -10.42
CA PHE A 363 27.83 -12.26 -11.43
C PHE A 363 27.91 -13.15 -12.68
N PRO A 364 26.77 -13.43 -13.35
CA PRO A 364 26.75 -14.07 -14.65
C PRO A 364 27.60 -13.30 -15.66
N THR A 365 28.29 -14.02 -16.54
CA THR A 365 28.93 -13.39 -17.70
C THR A 365 27.84 -12.86 -18.64
N PRO A 366 27.98 -11.63 -19.18
CA PRO A 366 27.03 -11.04 -20.12
C PRO A 366 26.73 -11.90 -21.36
#